data_AF-A0A7C5V1T6-F1
#
_entry.id   AF-A0A7C5V1T6-F1
#
_cell.length_a   1.000
_cell.length_b   1.000
_cell.length_c   1.000
_cell.angle_alpha   90.00
_cell.angle_beta   90.00
_cell.angle_gamma   90.00
#
_symmetry.space_group_name_H-M   'P 1'
#
loop_
_entity.id
_entity.type
_entity.pdbx_description
1 polymer ?
#
loop_
_entity_poly.entity_id
_entity_poly.type
_entity_poly.pdbx_seq_one_letter_code
_entity_poly.pdbx_strand_id
1 'polypeptide(L)' 'MEVSMHEALEPPLSHDETYGRAVAIVLGRREASVSLVQRHLRLGYRATCALFERMQAEGLVAPATGKAKEWVLIREPHE' A
#
# COMPACT_ATOMS: atom_id res chain seq x y z
N MET A 1 -25.02 33.88 -12.98
CA MET A 1 -24.89 33.12 -11.73
C MET A 1 -23.77 32.13 -11.94
N GLU A 2 -22.57 32.57 -11.57
CA GLU A 2 -21.40 31.71 -11.45
C GLU A 2 -21.62 30.79 -10.25
N VAL A 3 -21.46 29.49 -10.45
CA VAL A 3 -20.54 28.63 -9.69
C VAL A 3 -20.48 27.30 -10.44
N SER A 4 -19.57 27.27 -11.42
CA SER A 4 -18.99 26.03 -11.91
C SER A 4 -18.21 25.39 -10.76
N MET A 5 -18.34 24.07 -10.64
CA MET A 5 -17.30 23.18 -10.12
C MET A 5 -16.90 23.41 -8.65
N HIS A 6 -17.58 22.72 -7.74
CA HIS A 6 -16.87 22.16 -6.59
C HIS A 6 -16.64 20.68 -6.88
N GLU A 7 -15.45 20.42 -7.40
CA GLU A 7 -14.77 19.14 -7.33
C GLU A 7 -14.96 18.58 -5.92
N ALA A 8 -15.63 17.43 -5.81
CA ALA A 8 -15.77 16.72 -4.56
C ALA A 8 -14.36 16.34 -4.12
N LEU A 9 -13.81 17.08 -3.16
CA LEU A 9 -12.58 16.73 -2.48
C LEU A 9 -12.86 15.42 -1.75
N GLU A 10 -12.50 14.29 -2.37
CA GLU A 10 -12.54 13.01 -1.69
C GLU A 10 -11.80 13.18 -0.35
N PRO A 11 -12.44 12.84 0.79
CA PRO A 11 -11.79 12.95 2.07
C PRO A 11 -10.48 12.15 2.05
N PRO A 12 -9.44 12.59 2.76
CA PRO A 12 -8.20 11.83 2.85
C PRO A 12 -8.54 10.40 3.30
N LEU A 13 -8.08 9.42 2.53
CA LEU A 13 -8.35 8.01 2.80
C LEU A 13 -8.02 7.71 4.26
N SER A 14 -8.93 7.03 4.94
CA SER A 14 -8.65 6.52 6.27
C SER A 14 -7.42 5.60 6.24
N HIS A 15 -6.79 5.41 7.40
CA HIS A 15 -5.62 4.54 7.51
C HIS A 15 -5.92 3.12 7.02
N ASP A 16 -7.11 2.60 7.30
CA ASP A 16 -7.56 1.28 6.86
C ASP A 16 -7.85 1.22 5.35
N GLU A 17 -8.43 2.27 4.76
CA GLU A 17 -8.60 2.33 3.30
C GLU A 17 -7.25 2.38 2.57
N THR A 18 -6.30 3.14 3.10
CA THR A 18 -4.94 3.23 2.56
C THR A 18 -4.25 1.87 2.63
N TYR A 19 -4.40 1.17 3.75
CA TYR A 19 -3.89 -0.20 3.93
C TYR A 19 -4.52 -1.17 2.94
N GLY A 20 -5.86 -1.18 2.82
CA GLY A 20 -6.56 -2.04 1.88
C GLY A 20 -6.14 -1.82 0.43
N ARG A 21 -5.98 -0.56 0.00
CA ARG A 21 -5.46 -0.25 -1.34
C ARG A 21 -4.00 -0.71 -1.52
N ALA A 22 -3.15 -0.57 -0.50
CA ALA A 22 -1.78 -1.05 -0.55
C ALA A 22 -1.71 -2.58 -0.71
N VAL A 23 -2.52 -3.32 0.05
CA VAL A 23 -2.64 -4.77 -0.06
C VAL A 23 -3.12 -5.16 -1.47
N ALA A 24 -4.16 -4.50 -1.98
CA ALA A 24 -4.68 -4.75 -3.32
C ALA A 24 -3.61 -4.53 -4.42
N ILE A 25 -2.77 -3.50 -4.30
CA ILE A 25 -1.67 -3.25 -5.23
C ILE A 25 -0.64 -4.38 -5.17
N VAL A 26 -0.20 -4.77 -3.97
CA VAL A 26 0.81 -5.81 -3.77
C VAL A 26 0.32 -7.15 -4.30
N LEU A 27 -0.92 -7.54 -3.98
CA LEU A 27 -1.52 -8.78 -4.46
C LEU A 27 -1.77 -8.75 -5.97
N GLY A 28 -2.33 -7.66 -6.49
CA GLY A 28 -2.63 -7.53 -7.92
C GLY A 28 -1.40 -7.49 -8.82
N ARG A 29 -0.29 -6.94 -8.33
CA ARG A 29 1.01 -6.94 -9.04
C ARG A 29 1.88 -8.16 -8.72
N ARG A 30 1.52 -8.95 -7.70
CA ARG A 30 2.34 -10.02 -7.10
C ARG A 30 3.76 -9.53 -6.75
N GLU A 31 3.87 -8.27 -6.34
CA GLU A 31 5.14 -7.60 -6.04
C GLU A 31 5.02 -6.83 -4.72
N ALA A 32 5.80 -7.23 -3.72
CA ALA A 32 5.85 -6.59 -2.40
C ALA A 32 6.99 -5.55 -2.35
N SER A 33 6.86 -4.45 -3.08
CA SER A 33 7.88 -3.39 -3.13
C SER A 33 7.40 -2.07 -2.51
N VAL A 34 8.22 -1.47 -1.64
CA VAL A 34 7.95 -0.16 -1.04
C VAL A 34 7.77 0.91 -2.12
N SER A 35 8.68 0.96 -3.10
CA SER A 35 8.60 1.94 -4.20
C SER A 35 7.36 1.75 -5.08
N LEU A 36 6.87 0.51 -5.22
CA LEU A 36 5.63 0.23 -5.93
C LEU A 36 4.43 0.88 -5.23
N VAL A 37 4.29 0.70 -3.92
CA VAL A 37 3.18 1.27 -3.17
C VAL A 37 3.30 2.80 -3.06
N GLN A 38 4.50 3.32 -2.85
CA GLN A 38 4.75 4.77 -2.81
C GLN A 38 4.25 5.49 -4.06
N ARG A 39 4.58 5.00 -5.26
CA ARG A 39 4.17 5.63 -6.52
C ARG A 39 2.67 5.51 -6.80
N HIS A 40 2.04 4.41 -6.40
CA HIS A 40 0.60 4.19 -6.65
C HIS A 40 -0.28 4.97 -5.67
N LEU A 41 0.11 5.05 -4.40
CA LEU A 41 -0.67 5.73 -3.36
C LEU A 41 -0.17 7.14 -3.04
N ARG A 42 0.91 7.59 -3.69
CA ARG A 42 1.57 8.89 -3.46
C ARG A 42 1.96 9.10 -2.00
N LEU A 43 2.41 8.02 -1.34
CA LEU A 43 2.80 8.02 0.06
C LEU A 43 4.31 8.20 0.23
N GLY A 44 4.70 8.83 1.34
CA GLY A 44 6.09 8.88 1.77
C GLY A 44 6.62 7.51 2.21
N TYR A 45 7.95 7.41 2.32
CA TYR A 45 8.63 6.17 2.72
C TYR A 45 8.16 5.66 4.09
N ARG A 46 8.12 6.53 5.10
CA ARG A 46 7.74 6.14 6.49
C ARG A 46 6.32 5.55 6.56
N ALA A 47 5.36 6.21 5.91
CA ALA A 47 3.99 5.73 5.86
C ALA A 47 3.91 4.36 5.17
N THR A 48 4.63 4.20 4.05
CA THR A 48 4.66 2.93 3.31
C THR A 48 5.33 1.82 4.12
N CYS A 49 6.44 2.09 4.81
CA CYS A 49 7.08 1.13 5.71
C CYS A 49 6.12 0.64 6.80
N ALA A 50 5.38 1.56 7.44
CA ALA A 50 4.38 1.17 8.43
C ALA A 50 3.29 0.26 7.86
N LEU A 51 2.87 0.48 6.60
CA LEU A 51 1.94 -0.43 5.92
C LEU A 51 2.54 -1.83 5.73
N PHE A 52 3.81 -1.92 5.31
CA PHE A 52 4.48 -3.21 5.12
C PHE A 52 4.75 -3.95 6.44
N GLU A 53 5.07 -3.23 7.52
CA GLU A 53 5.19 -3.81 8.86
C GLU A 53 3.85 -4.40 9.33
N ARG A 54 2.73 -3.72 9.07
CA ARG A 54 1.40 -4.26 9.31
C ARG A 54 1.12 -5.49 8.44
N MET A 55 1.43 -5.44 7.14
CA MET A 55 1.30 -6.59 6.24
C MET A 55 2.13 -7.79 6.72
N GLN A 56 3.30 -7.54 7.31
CA GLN A 56 4.16 -8.58 7.88
C GLN A 56 3.53 -9.19 9.13
N ALA A 57 3.01 -8.36 10.04
CA ALA A 57 2.30 -8.81 11.23
C ALA A 57 1.07 -9.66 10.88
N GLU A 58 0.40 -9.36 9.76
CA GLU A 58 -0.74 -10.13 9.24
C GLU A 58 -0.31 -11.35 8.38
N GLY A 59 1.00 -11.57 8.18
CA GLY A 59 1.51 -12.71 7.43
C GLY A 59 1.31 -12.61 5.91
N LEU A 60 1.15 -11.41 5.36
CA LEU A 60 1.04 -11.17 3.92
C LEU A 60 2.42 -11.08 3.26
N VAL A 61 3.37 -10.42 3.93
CA VAL A 61 4.74 -10.20 3.41
C VAL A 61 5.80 -10.64 4.41
N ALA A 62 6.99 -10.98 3.93
CA ALA A 62 8.18 -11.24 4.74
C ALA A 62 9.35 -10.38 4.28
N PRO A 63 10.31 -10.04 5.16
CA PRO A 63 11.55 -9.39 4.74
C PRO A 63 12.35 -10.30 3.80
N ALA A 64 12.89 -9.75 2.72
CA ALA A 64 13.76 -10.47 1.80
C ALA A 64 15.13 -10.71 2.43
N THR A 65 15.71 -11.88 2.17
CA THR A 65 16.95 -12.36 2.78
C THR A 65 18.22 -11.63 2.35
N GLY A 66 18.18 -10.72 1.37
CA GLY A 66 19.38 -10.11 0.78
C GLY A 66 19.55 -8.59 0.99
N LYS A 67 18.45 -7.84 1.20
CA LYS A 67 18.50 -6.38 1.42
C LYS A 67 17.45 -5.99 2.43
N ALA A 68 17.83 -5.16 3.40
CA ALA A 68 17.01 -4.73 4.53
C ALA A 68 15.73 -3.92 4.18
N LYS A 69 15.28 -3.91 2.92
CA LYS A 69 14.15 -3.11 2.42
C LYS A 69 13.34 -3.80 1.32
N GLU A 70 13.77 -4.98 0.89
CA GLU A 70 13.02 -5.78 -0.08
C GLU A 70 12.04 -6.64 0.72
N TRP A 71 10.77 -6.69 0.32
CA TRP A 71 9.77 -7.57 0.91
C TRP A 71 9.39 -8.63 -0.11
N VAL A 72 8.98 -9.79 0.38
CA VAL A 72 8.52 -10.93 -0.41
C VAL A 72 7.06 -11.19 -0.06
N LEU A 73 6.22 -11.34 -1.08
CA LEU A 73 4.83 -11.76 -0.89
C LEU A 73 4.82 -13.25 -0.50
N ILE A 74 4.36 -13.56 0.71
CA ILE A 74 4.34 -14.94 1.25
C ILE A 74 2.96 -15.60 1.20
N ARG A 75 1.90 -14.79 1.15
CA ARG A 75 0.54 -15.27 0.97
C ARG A 75 0.12 -15.06 -0.48
N GLU A 76 -0.15 -16.15 -1.19
CA GLU A 76 -0.98 -16.09 -2.40
C GLU A 76 -2.43 -15.84 -1.96
N PRO A 77 -3.21 -15.02 -2.70
CA PRO A 77 -4.64 -14.85 -2.41
C PRO A 77 -5.32 -16.20 -2.62
N HIS A 78 -5.41 -16.99 -1.54
CA HIS A 78 -6.28 -18.14 -1.47
C HIS A 78 -7.71 -17.60 -1.43
N GLU A 79 -8.44 -17.80 -2.52
CA GLU A 79 -9.91 -17.79 -2.57
C GLU A 79 -10.51 -18.63 -1.42
#